data_AF-A0A7Y6QUM1-F1
#
_entry.id   AF-A0A7Y6QUM1-F1
#
_cell.length_a   1.000
_cell.length_b   1.000
_cell.length_c   1.000
_cell.angle_alpha   90.00
_cell.angle_beta   90.00
_cell.angle_gamma   90.00
#
_symmetry.space_group_name_H-M   'P 1'
#
loop_
_entity.id
_entity.type
_entity.pdbx_description
1 polymer ?
#
loop_
_entity_poly.entity_id
_entity_poly.type
_entity_poly.pdbx_seq_one_letter_code
_entity_poly.pdbx_strand_id
1 'polypeptide(L)'
;MAAATFDAHQYARRLIDAGFSSSQADVLAETTGEIMLEITSVATAVEKLECKMTAEFEKQRAYIDQRLAEQRQAMAEQAQSMMRWILVVGASFGLIQTGLLTAIVVKLLF
;
A
#
# COMPACT_ATOMS: atom_id res chain seq x y z
N MET A 1 14.35 -14.01 -16.41
CA MET A 1 15.72 -14.59 -16.39
C MET A 1 15.78 -15.71 -17.41
N ALA A 2 16.89 -15.87 -18.15
CA ALA A 2 17.06 -17.06 -19.00
C ALA A 2 17.33 -18.25 -18.08
N ALA A 3 16.38 -19.19 -18.00
CA ALA A 3 16.57 -20.43 -17.25
C ALA A 3 17.68 -21.22 -17.94
N ALA A 4 18.87 -21.25 -17.33
CA ALA A 4 19.92 -22.15 -17.77
C ALA A 4 19.41 -23.58 -17.55
N THR A 5 19.14 -24.30 -18.64
CA THR A 5 18.71 -25.70 -18.59
C THR A 5 19.83 -26.55 -18.02
N PHE A 6 19.53 -27.29 -16.97
CA PHE A 6 20.50 -28.22 -16.37
C PHE A 6 20.81 -29.36 -17.35
N ASP A 7 22.10 -29.51 -17.69
CA ASP A 7 22.58 -30.59 -18.56
C ASP A 7 23.07 -31.77 -17.71
N ALA A 8 22.17 -32.73 -17.48
CA ALA A 8 22.44 -33.93 -16.70
C ALA A 8 23.56 -34.77 -17.30
N HIS A 9 23.71 -34.81 -18.63
CA HIS A 9 24.72 -35.63 -19.30
C HIS A 9 26.12 -35.04 -19.11
N GLN A 10 26.26 -33.73 -19.27
CA GLN A 10 27.52 -33.05 -19.00
C GLN A 10 27.90 -33.13 -17.51
N TYR A 11 26.91 -33.04 -16.61
CA TYR A 11 27.12 -33.18 -15.17
C TYR A 11 27.57 -34.59 -14.78
N ALA A 12 26.89 -35.64 -15.26
CA ALA A 12 27.28 -37.03 -15.05
C ALA A 12 28.71 -37.31 -15.55
N ARG A 13 29.06 -36.78 -16.74
CA ARG A 13 30.42 -36.93 -17.28
C ARG A 13 31.48 -36.31 -16.37
N ARG A 14 31.22 -35.13 -15.81
CA ARG A 14 32.14 -34.49 -14.84
C ARG A 14 32.27 -35.29 -13.55
N LEU A 15 31.21 -35.96 -13.09
CA LEU A 15 31.27 -36.84 -11.92
C LEU A 15 32.13 -38.08 -12.21
N ILE A 16 31.98 -38.68 -13.38
CA ILE A 16 32.83 -39.80 -13.81
C ILE A 16 34.30 -39.37 -13.88
N ASP A 17 34.58 -38.21 -14.48
CA ASP A 17 35.93 -37.64 -14.56
C ASP A 17 36.51 -37.33 -13.17
N ALA A 18 35.66 -37.07 -12.17
CA ALA A 18 36.03 -36.87 -10.77
C ALA A 18 36.20 -38.18 -9.97
N GLY A 19 36.02 -39.34 -10.60
CA GLY A 19 36.25 -40.65 -10.00
C GLY A 19 35.01 -41.35 -9.43
N PHE A 20 33.81 -40.84 -9.69
CA PHE A 20 32.56 -41.55 -9.37
C PHE A 20 32.32 -42.71 -10.34
N SER A 21 31.67 -43.78 -9.87
CA SER A 21 31.20 -44.83 -10.78
C SER A 21 30.09 -44.29 -11.67
N SER A 22 29.92 -44.85 -12.88
CA SER A 22 28.84 -44.44 -13.80
C SER A 22 27.47 -44.45 -13.12
N SER A 23 27.18 -45.50 -12.35
CA SER A 23 25.92 -45.61 -11.60
C SER A 23 25.72 -44.51 -10.56
N GLN A 24 26.79 -44.06 -9.88
CA GLN A 24 26.72 -42.96 -8.92
C GLN A 24 26.55 -41.63 -9.64
N ALA A 25 27.27 -41.42 -10.75
CA ALA A 25 27.19 -40.23 -11.56
C ALA A 25 25.81 -40.02 -12.17
N ASP A 26 25.18 -41.08 -12.67
CA ASP A 26 23.84 -41.05 -13.26
C ASP A 26 22.78 -40.71 -12.21
N VAL A 27 22.81 -41.37 -11.03
CA VAL A 27 21.88 -41.08 -9.93
C VAL A 27 22.02 -39.65 -9.43
N LEU A 28 23.25 -39.17 -9.24
CA LEU A 28 23.49 -37.78 -8.82
C LEU A 28 23.02 -36.78 -9.88
N ALA A 29 23.22 -37.07 -11.16
CA ALA A 29 22.77 -36.18 -12.24
C ALA A 29 21.25 -36.11 -12.33
N GLU A 30 20.57 -37.25 -12.17
CA GLU A 30 19.10 -37.32 -12.15
C GLU A 30 18.54 -36.53 -10.96
N THR A 31 19.00 -36.82 -9.74
CA THR A 31 18.54 -36.10 -8.54
C THR A 31 18.83 -34.61 -8.60
N THR A 32 20.00 -34.21 -9.12
CA THR A 32 20.33 -32.78 -9.28
C THR A 32 19.43 -32.12 -10.32
N GLY A 33 19.07 -32.83 -11.39
CA GLY A 33 18.11 -32.36 -12.39
C GLY A 33 16.71 -32.13 -11.80
N GLU A 34 16.22 -33.08 -10.99
CA GLU A 34 14.94 -32.95 -10.29
C GLU A 34 14.93 -31.75 -9.33
N ILE A 35 15.98 -31.59 -8.52
CA ILE A 35 16.12 -30.43 -7.62
C ILE A 35 16.12 -29.12 -8.40
N MET A 36 16.80 -29.05 -9.54
CA MET A 36 16.85 -27.83 -10.34
C MET A 36 15.48 -27.46 -10.94
N LEU A 37 14.68 -28.47 -11.33
CA LEU A 37 13.31 -28.28 -11.77
C LEU A 37 12.43 -27.74 -10.63
N GLU A 38 12.55 -28.30 -9.42
CA GLU A 38 11.82 -27.80 -8.25
C GLU A 38 12.23 -26.37 -7.88
N ILE A 39 13.53 -26.05 -7.88
CA ILE A 39 14.02 -24.69 -7.63
C ILE A 39 13.44 -23.72 -8.65
N THR A 40 13.40 -24.10 -9.93
CA THR A 40 12.83 -23.25 -10.98
C THR A 40 11.34 -23.02 -10.74
N SER A 41 10.59 -24.07 -10.38
CA SER A 41 9.18 -23.98 -10.01
C SER A 41 8.96 -23.03 -8.82
N VAL A 42 9.75 -23.19 -7.75
CA VAL A 42 9.69 -22.32 -6.57
C VAL A 42 10.02 -20.88 -6.92
N ALA A 43 11.06 -20.63 -7.72
CA ALA A 43 11.43 -19.29 -8.16
C ALA A 43 10.27 -18.59 -8.90
N THR A 44 9.60 -19.30 -9.82
CA THR A 44 8.43 -18.75 -10.52
C THR A 44 7.25 -18.49 -9.59
N ALA A 45 7.04 -19.33 -8.58
CA ALA A 45 6.00 -19.13 -7.58
C ALA A 45 6.28 -17.90 -6.70
N VAL A 46 7.55 -17.66 -6.35
CA VAL A 46 8.00 -16.48 -5.60
C VAL A 46 7.78 -15.21 -6.42
N GLU A 47 8.22 -15.17 -7.68
CA GLU A 47 7.99 -14.00 -8.57
C GLU A 47 6.50 -13.68 -8.68
N LYS A 48 5.64 -14.70 -8.81
CA LYS A 48 4.18 -14.52 -8.83
C LYS A 48 3.64 -13.99 -7.51
N LEU A 49 4.18 -14.42 -6.39
CA LEU A 49 3.78 -13.95 -5.07
C LEU A 49 4.18 -12.49 -4.87
N GLU A 50 5.40 -12.11 -5.25
CA GLU A 50 5.86 -10.72 -5.21
C GLU A 50 4.98 -9.80 -6.05
N CYS A 51 4.65 -10.20 -7.28
CA CYS A 51 3.75 -9.44 -8.14
C CYS A 51 2.35 -9.25 -7.52
N LYS A 52 1.78 -10.31 -6.94
CA LYS A 52 0.49 -10.22 -6.23
C LYS A 52 0.57 -9.32 -5.01
N MET A 53 1.65 -9.43 -4.24
CA MET A 53 1.85 -8.64 -3.03
C MET A 53 1.97 -7.16 -3.35
N THR A 54 2.74 -6.79 -4.38
CA THR A 54 2.84 -5.41 -4.85
C THR A 54 1.47 -4.87 -5.30
N ALA A 55 0.69 -5.66 -6.06
CA ALA A 55 -0.64 -5.25 -6.47
C ALA A 55 -1.61 -5.04 -5.28
N GLU A 56 -1.56 -5.88 -4.25
CA GLU A 56 -2.36 -5.71 -3.05
C GLU A 56 -1.90 -4.49 -2.22
N PHE A 57 -0.60 -4.23 -2.14
CA PHE A 57 -0.08 -3.02 -1.49
C PHE A 57 -0.52 -1.74 -2.21
N GLU A 58 -0.53 -1.74 -3.55
CA GLU A 58 -1.03 -0.59 -4.32
C GLU A 58 -2.53 -0.35 -4.06
N LYS A 59 -3.34 -1.41 -4.00
CA LYS A 59 -4.76 -1.29 -3.65
C LYS A 59 -4.96 -0.75 -2.23
N GLN A 60 -4.22 -1.27 -1.26
CA GLN A 60 -4.30 -0.79 0.12
C GLN A 60 -3.88 0.67 0.23
N ARG A 61 -2.82 1.07 -0.48
CA ARG A 61 -2.38 2.46 -0.52
C ARG A 61 -3.45 3.37 -1.12
N ALA A 62 -4.04 2.99 -2.24
CA ALA A 62 -5.14 3.73 -2.85
C ALA A 62 -6.35 3.85 -1.91
N TYR A 63 -6.70 2.78 -1.21
CA TYR A 63 -7.78 2.79 -0.22
C TYR A 63 -7.49 3.74 0.95
N ILE A 64 -6.27 3.72 1.48
CA ILE A 64 -5.85 4.63 2.56
C ILE A 64 -5.87 6.09 2.08
N ASP A 65 -5.33 6.37 0.90
CA ASP A 65 -5.31 7.71 0.33
C ASP A 65 -6.72 8.25 0.11
N GLN A 66 -7.64 7.40 -0.39
CA GLN A 66 -9.05 7.76 -0.53
C GLN A 66 -9.68 8.09 0.83
N ARG A 67 -9.49 7.23 1.85
CA ARG A 67 -10.02 7.48 3.20
C ARG A 67 -9.46 8.74 3.83
N LEU A 68 -8.19 9.04 3.61
CA LEU A 68 -7.56 10.25 4.10
C LEU A 68 -8.14 11.50 3.41
N ALA A 69 -8.40 11.41 2.10
CA ALA A 69 -9.04 12.48 1.34
C ALA A 69 -10.47 12.73 1.83
N GLU A 70 -11.27 11.68 2.01
CA GLU A 70 -12.63 11.75 2.57
C GLU A 70 -12.63 12.40 3.97
N GLN A 71 -11.73 11.99 4.86
CA GLN A 71 -11.61 12.59 6.19
C GLN A 71 -11.21 14.07 6.14
N ARG A 72 -10.29 14.45 5.25
CA ARG A 72 -9.90 15.85 5.08
C ARG A 72 -11.06 16.70 4.57
N GLN A 73 -11.86 16.19 3.63
CA GLN A 73 -13.06 16.86 3.15
C GLN A 73 -14.09 17.02 4.27
N ALA A 74 -14.38 15.97 5.03
CA ALA A 74 -15.31 16.04 6.16
C ALA A 74 -14.86 17.07 7.22
N MET A 75 -13.56 17.12 7.53
CA MET A 75 -13.01 18.14 8.43
C MET A 75 -13.14 19.56 7.86
N ALA A 76 -12.90 19.74 6.56
CA ALA A 76 -13.04 21.05 5.92
C ALA A 76 -14.51 21.53 5.91
N GLU A 77 -15.45 20.65 5.59
CA GLU A 77 -16.88 20.94 5.64
C GLU A 77 -17.34 21.27 7.07
N GLN A 78 -16.87 20.52 8.06
CA GLN A 78 -17.16 20.80 9.46
C GLN A 78 -16.59 22.15 9.90
N ALA A 79 -15.34 22.46 9.54
CA ALA A 79 -14.72 23.75 9.84
C ALA A 79 -15.49 24.91 9.21
N GLN A 80 -15.93 24.77 7.94
CA GLN A 80 -16.71 25.78 7.25
C GLN A 80 -18.11 25.96 7.88
N SER A 81 -18.78 24.86 8.24
CA SER A 81 -20.06 24.89 8.95
C SER A 81 -19.93 25.60 10.30
N MET A 82 -18.87 25.30 11.04
CA MET A 82 -18.59 25.92 12.33
C MET A 82 -18.31 27.42 12.18
N MET A 83 -17.48 27.84 11.21
CA MET A 83 -17.25 29.26 10.90
C MET A 83 -18.55 29.98 10.56
N ARG A 84 -19.41 29.38 9.73
CA ARG A 84 -20.70 29.96 9.36
C ARG A 84 -21.59 30.16 10.58
N TRP A 85 -21.67 29.17 11.47
CA TRP A 85 -22.42 29.28 12.73
C TRP A 85 -21.88 30.39 13.63
N ILE A 86 -20.55 30.47 13.79
CA ILE A 86 -19.90 31.52 14.60
C ILE A 86 -20.23 32.90 14.03
N LEU A 87 -20.17 33.09 12.72
CA LEU A 87 -20.49 34.37 12.07
C LEU A 87 -21.97 34.74 12.26
N VAL A 88 -22.89 33.80 12.06
CA VAL A 88 -24.34 34.05 12.20
C VAL A 88 -24.70 34.39 13.65
N VAL A 89 -24.21 33.61 14.61
CA VAL A 89 -24.46 33.85 16.04
C VAL A 89 -23.81 35.16 16.48
N GLY A 90 -22.55 35.39 16.14
CA GLY A 90 -21.82 36.61 16.48
C GLY A 90 -22.49 37.87 15.91
N ALA A 91 -22.90 37.86 14.65
CA ALA A 91 -23.61 38.98 14.03
C ALA A 91 -24.96 39.25 14.71
N SER A 92 -25.70 38.20 15.06
CA SER A 92 -26.98 38.32 15.76
C SER A 92 -26.81 38.95 17.14
N PHE A 93 -25.82 38.50 17.91
CA PHE A 93 -25.49 39.09 19.21
C PHE A 93 -25.03 40.55 19.08
N GLY A 94 -24.22 40.86 18.06
CA GLY A 94 -23.78 42.23 17.79
C GLY A 94 -24.95 43.17 17.52
N LEU A 95 -25.90 42.76 16.67
CA LEU A 95 -27.10 43.54 16.38
C LEU A 95 -27.95 43.79 17.64
N ILE A 96 -28.16 42.74 18.46
CA ILE A 96 -28.91 42.86 19.73
C ILE A 96 -28.22 43.86 20.67
N GLN A 97 -26.91 43.77 20.83
CA GLN A 97 -26.15 44.67 21.69
C GLN A 97 -26.20 46.12 21.19
N THR A 98 -26.05 46.33 19.88
CA THR A 98 -26.17 47.67 19.30
C THR A 98 -27.57 48.25 19.46
N GLY A 99 -28.62 47.43 19.34
CA GLY A 99 -30.00 47.85 19.58
C GLY A 99 -30.25 48.25 21.04
N LEU A 100 -29.75 47.45 22.00
CA LEU A 100 -29.81 47.74 23.43
C LEU A 100 -29.09 49.04 23.79
N LEU A 101 -27.86 49.22 23.29
CA LEU A 101 -27.10 50.46 23.52
C LEU A 101 -27.83 51.68 22.95
N THR A 102 -28.38 51.56 21.74
CA THR A 102 -29.14 52.65 21.10
C THR A 102 -30.38 53.00 21.93
N ALA A 103 -31.13 52.00 22.39
CA ALA A 103 -32.32 52.23 23.23
C ALA A 103 -31.98 52.91 24.56
N ILE A 104 -30.86 52.52 25.20
CA ILE A 104 -30.36 53.17 26.42
C ILE A 104 -29.99 54.63 26.14
N VAL A 105 -29.25 54.90 25.06
CA VAL A 105 -28.85 56.27 24.68
C VAL A 105 -30.07 57.14 24.40
N VAL A 106 -31.07 56.65 23.65
CA VAL A 106 -32.31 57.37 23.39
C VAL A 106 -33.04 57.71 24.69
N LYS A 107 -33.15 56.76 25.62
CA LYS A 107 -33.79 56.97 26.94
C LYS A 107 -33.01 57.91 27.87
N LEU A 108 -31.72 58.14 27.64
CA LEU A 108 -30.92 59.12 28.39
C LEU A 108 -31.03 60.54 27.82
N LEU A 109 -31.31 60.66 26.52
CA LEU A 109 -31.41 61.94 25.82
C LEU A 109 -32.84 62.54 25.83
N PHE A 110 -33.86 61.70 25.92
CA PHE A 110 -35.29 62.08 25.99
C PHE A 110 -35.90 61.62 27.31
#